data_AF-Q31JQ4-F1
#
_entry.id   AF-Q31JQ4-F1
#
_cell.length_a   1.000
_cell.length_b   1.000
_cell.length_c   1.000
_cell.angle_alpha   90.00
_cell.angle_beta   90.00
_cell.angle_gamma   90.00
#
_symmetry.space_group_name_H-M   'P 1'
#
loop_
_entity.id
_entity.type
_entity.pdbx_description
1 polymer ?
#
loop_
_entity_poly.entity_id
_entity_poly.type
_entity_poly.pdbx_seq_one_letter_code
_entity_poly.pdbx_strand_id
1 'polypeptide(L)'
;MFIRDNPMKIYIKATVIWCVIVLIAILNGGFRDSVLNPMLGDKTALPISGLILSAMIFAITYLFINRFKATEAQTYIRIGLFWGLLTIIFEYGLGYFVLHQPLDEIHQVFNLQQGNLFLLALLTAIIAPWLAAKIKRLI
;
A
#
# COMPACT_ATOMS: atom_id res chain seq x y z
N MET A 1 -23.64 22.87 -5.36
CA MET A 1 -22.28 23.38 -5.61
C MET A 1 -21.28 22.40 -4.99
N PHE A 2 -20.71 21.48 -5.79
CA PHE A 2 -19.72 20.53 -5.28
C PHE A 2 -18.41 21.28 -5.06
N ILE A 3 -18.06 21.53 -3.79
CA ILE A 3 -16.77 22.11 -3.43
C ILE A 3 -15.71 21.05 -3.74
N ARG A 4 -15.05 21.16 -4.90
CA ARG A 4 -13.84 20.39 -5.21
C ARG A 4 -12.78 20.77 -4.20
N ASP A 5 -12.16 19.77 -3.56
CA ASP A 5 -10.99 20.03 -2.75
C ASP A 5 -9.87 20.58 -3.65
N ASN A 6 -9.15 21.60 -3.15
CA ASN A 6 -7.93 22.08 -3.79
C ASN A 6 -6.93 20.91 -3.87
N PRO A 7 -6.20 20.72 -5.01
CA PRO A 7 -5.22 19.65 -5.18
C PRO A 7 -4.29 19.47 -3.97
N MET A 8 -3.82 20.55 -3.34
CA MET A 8 -2.96 20.47 -2.15
C MET A 8 -3.61 19.71 -0.99
N LYS A 9 -4.90 19.93 -0.73
CA LYS A 9 -5.65 19.22 0.33
C LYS A 9 -5.82 17.74 0.02
N ILE A 10 -5.95 17.37 -1.25
CA ILE A 10 -6.06 15.98 -1.69
C ILE A 10 -4.77 15.23 -1.39
N TYR A 11 -3.61 15.79 -1.74
CA TYR A 11 -2.33 15.14 -1.48
C TYR A 11 -2.01 15.05 0.02
N ILE A 12 -2.36 16.05 0.83
CA ILE A 12 -2.21 15.96 2.29
C ILE A 12 -3.04 14.78 2.84
N LYS A 13 -4.32 14.67 2.45
CA LYS A 13 -5.18 13.54 2.86
C LYS A 13 -4.61 12.21 2.38
N ALA A 14 -4.11 12.16 1.15
CA ALA A 14 -3.49 10.98 0.57
C ALA A 14 -2.27 10.55 1.38
N THR A 15 -1.40 11.48 1.75
CA THR A 15 -0.23 11.20 2.59
C THR A 15 -0.64 10.70 3.97
N VAL A 16 -1.65 11.30 4.62
CA VAL A 16 -2.13 10.81 5.92
C VAL A 16 -2.64 9.36 5.84
N ILE A 17 -3.43 9.04 4.81
CA ILE A 17 -3.94 7.67 4.61
C ILE A 17 -2.78 6.72 4.28
N TRP A 18 -1.80 7.15 3.49
CA TRP A 18 -0.60 6.38 3.21
C TRP A 18 0.22 6.07 4.48
N CYS A 19 0.39 7.03 5.39
CA CYS A 19 1.05 6.78 6.68
C CYS A 19 0.31 5.69 7.48
N VAL A 20 -1.03 5.69 7.48
CA VAL A 20 -1.83 4.63 8.10
C VAL A 20 -1.56 3.27 7.43
N ILE A 21 -1.49 3.24 6.09
CA ILE A 21 -1.14 2.03 5.35
C ILE A 21 0.25 1.52 5.72
N VAL A 22 1.25 2.40 5.85
CA VAL A 22 2.62 2.03 6.26
C VAL A 22 2.64 1.43 7.67
N LEU A 23 1.93 2.05 8.63
CA LEU A 23 1.81 1.49 9.99
C LEU A 23 1.21 0.08 9.97
N ILE A 24 0.17 -0.12 9.17
CA ILE A 24 -0.46 -1.42 8.99
C ILE A 24 0.48 -2.42 8.31
N ALA A 25 1.29 -1.99 7.35
CA ALA A 25 2.31 -2.84 6.73
C ALA A 25 3.36 -3.32 7.73
N ILE A 26 3.85 -2.43 8.60
CA ILE A 26 4.81 -2.79 9.67
C ILE A 26 4.17 -3.79 10.64
N LEU A 27 2.94 -3.53 11.10
CA LEU A 27 2.22 -4.45 11.98
C LEU A 27 2.00 -5.81 11.32
N ASN A 28 1.69 -5.85 10.03
CA ASN A 28 1.53 -7.08 9.28
C ASN A 28 2.85 -7.86 9.13
N GLY A 29 3.98 -7.17 8.95
CA GLY A 29 5.31 -7.79 8.99
C GLY A 29 5.61 -8.42 10.35
N GLY A 30 5.34 -7.69 11.44
CA GLY A 30 5.47 -8.21 12.80
C GLY A 30 4.56 -9.41 13.08
N PHE A 31 3.30 -9.38 12.60
CA PHE A 31 2.36 -10.49 12.70
C PHE A 31 2.83 -11.72 11.89
N ARG A 32 3.38 -11.50 10.70
CA ARG A 32 3.98 -12.58 9.91
C ARG A 32 5.10 -13.26 10.69
N ASP A 33 6.04 -12.48 11.21
CA ASP A 33 7.24 -13.04 11.84
C ASP A 33 6.95 -13.66 13.20
N SER A 34 6.02 -13.09 13.97
CA SER A 34 5.71 -13.54 15.34
C SER A 34 4.66 -14.64 15.41
N VAL A 35 3.77 -14.74 14.41
CA VAL A 35 2.61 -15.65 14.43
C VAL A 35 2.57 -16.57 13.22
N LEU A 36 2.60 -16.04 12.00
CA LEU A 36 2.46 -16.87 10.80
C LEU A 36 3.67 -17.77 10.57
N ASN A 37 4.90 -17.26 10.72
CA ASN A 37 6.12 -18.03 10.50
C ASN A 37 6.20 -19.22 11.49
N PRO A 38 6.00 -19.06 12.81
CA PRO A 38 5.98 -20.20 13.74
C PRO A 38 4.89 -21.23 13.46
N MET A 39 3.73 -20.81 12.92
CA MET A 39 2.59 -21.71 12.69
C MET A 39 2.65 -22.44 11.35
N LEU A 40 3.13 -21.79 10.29
CA LEU A 40 2.99 -22.23 8.90
C LEU A 40 4.34 -22.41 8.18
N GLY A 41 5.43 -21.90 8.77
CA GLY A 41 6.74 -21.81 8.13
C GLY A 41 6.83 -20.68 7.10
N ASP A 42 8.04 -20.19 6.87
CA ASP A 42 8.31 -18.97 6.08
C ASP A 42 7.74 -19.03 4.65
N LYS A 43 7.87 -20.20 3.99
CA LYS A 43 7.42 -20.39 2.60
C LYS A 43 5.91 -20.15 2.41
N THR A 44 5.12 -20.42 3.44
CA THR A 44 3.66 -20.28 3.40
C THR A 44 3.20 -18.99 4.07
N ALA A 45 3.87 -18.58 5.16
CA ALA A 45 3.57 -17.35 5.87
C ALA A 45 3.80 -16.10 5.03
N LEU A 46 4.86 -16.06 4.20
CA LEU A 46 5.19 -14.92 3.36
C LEU A 46 4.08 -14.57 2.34
N PRO A 47 3.60 -15.48 1.48
CA PRO A 47 2.52 -15.16 0.54
C PRO A 47 1.19 -14.86 1.27
N ILE A 48 0.86 -15.58 2.34
CA ILE A 48 -0.37 -15.32 3.13
C ILE A 48 -0.34 -13.90 3.71
N SER A 49 0.80 -13.49 4.29
CA SER A 49 0.98 -12.14 4.81
C SER A 49 0.82 -11.07 3.72
N GLY A 50 1.31 -11.31 2.50
CA GLY A 50 1.11 -10.39 1.37
C GLY A 50 -0.36 -10.28 0.94
N LEU A 51 -1.12 -11.37 0.99
CA LEU A 51 -2.58 -11.36 0.73
C LEU A 51 -3.34 -10.60 1.83
N ILE A 52 -3.01 -10.84 3.09
CA ILE A 52 -3.60 -10.13 4.23
C ILE A 52 -3.34 -8.62 4.08
N LEU A 53 -2.09 -8.24 3.81
CA LEU A 53 -1.73 -6.84 3.62
C LEU A 53 -2.49 -6.21 2.45
N SER A 54 -2.59 -6.90 1.31
CA SER A 54 -3.34 -6.41 0.15
C SER A 54 -4.82 -6.17 0.49
N ALA A 55 -5.45 -7.10 1.21
CA ALA A 55 -6.83 -6.94 1.66
C ALA A 55 -7.00 -5.76 2.62
N MET A 56 -6.05 -5.56 3.55
CA MET A 56 -6.05 -4.43 4.48
C MET A 56 -5.87 -3.09 3.76
N ILE A 57 -4.93 -3.00 2.82
CA ILE A 57 -4.72 -1.81 1.97
C ILE A 57 -6.01 -1.45 1.23
N PHE A 58 -6.64 -2.43 0.59
CA PHE A 58 -7.88 -2.22 -0.12
C PHE A 58 -9.02 -1.78 0.83
N ALA A 59 -9.16 -2.41 2.00
CA ALA A 59 -10.17 -2.06 2.99
C ALA A 59 -10.00 -0.61 3.50
N ILE A 60 -8.78 -0.22 3.88
CA ILE A 60 -8.46 1.16 4.31
C ILE A 60 -8.79 2.13 3.18
N THR A 61 -8.33 1.84 1.96
CA THR A 61 -8.61 2.68 0.81
C THR A 61 -10.11 2.83 0.58
N TYR A 62 -10.84 1.73 0.58
CA TYR A 62 -12.29 1.71 0.41
C TYR A 62 -13.01 2.54 1.48
N LEU A 63 -12.61 2.45 2.74
CA LEU A 63 -13.19 3.24 3.83
C LEU A 63 -12.97 4.74 3.64
N PHE A 64 -11.76 5.16 3.27
CA PHE A 64 -11.38 6.57 3.22
C PHE A 64 -11.58 7.25 1.87
N ILE A 65 -11.84 6.52 0.78
CA ILE A 65 -11.90 7.09 -0.59
C ILE A 65 -12.93 8.23 -0.75
N ASN A 66 -14.05 8.17 -0.03
CA ASN A 66 -15.08 9.23 -0.05
C ASN A 66 -14.58 10.58 0.50
N ARG A 67 -13.49 10.59 1.29
CA ARG A 67 -12.94 11.81 1.92
C ARG A 67 -12.25 12.73 0.93
N PHE A 68 -11.89 12.23 -0.25
CA PHE A 68 -11.23 13.02 -1.31
C PHE A 68 -12.21 13.92 -2.07
N LYS A 69 -13.52 13.63 -2.03
CA LYS A 69 -14.59 14.42 -2.69
C LYS A 69 -14.29 14.76 -4.16
N ALA A 70 -13.50 13.91 -4.84
CA ALA A 70 -13.14 14.09 -6.23
C ALA A 70 -14.15 13.37 -7.13
N THR A 71 -14.50 14.00 -8.25
CA THR A 71 -15.42 13.46 -9.26
C THR A 71 -14.71 12.96 -10.51
N GLU A 72 -13.40 13.19 -10.62
CA GLU A 72 -12.62 12.81 -11.80
C GLU A 72 -11.83 11.53 -11.52
N ALA A 73 -12.00 10.51 -12.39
CA ALA A 73 -11.25 9.26 -12.33
C ALA A 73 -9.73 9.46 -12.29
N GLN A 74 -9.23 10.47 -13.02
CA GLN A 74 -7.81 10.82 -13.04
C GLN A 74 -7.26 11.18 -11.66
N THR A 75 -8.08 11.74 -10.76
CA THR A 75 -7.62 12.10 -9.40
C THR A 75 -7.27 10.85 -8.61
N TYR A 76 -8.10 9.82 -8.66
CA TYR A 76 -7.86 8.56 -7.96
C TYR A 76 -6.68 7.78 -8.53
N ILE A 77 -6.50 7.79 -9.86
CA ILE A 77 -5.32 7.20 -10.51
C ILE A 77 -4.04 7.91 -10.02
N ARG A 78 -4.03 9.24 -9.97
CA ARG A 78 -2.87 10.01 -9.47
C ARG A 78 -2.57 9.74 -8.00
N ILE A 79 -3.59 9.55 -7.16
CA ILE A 79 -3.41 9.15 -5.75
C ILE A 79 -2.73 7.78 -5.66
N GLY A 80 -3.19 6.81 -6.44
CA GLY A 80 -2.61 5.48 -6.49
C GLY A 80 -1.15 5.49 -6.92
N LEU A 81 -0.83 6.20 -8.01
CA LEU A 81 0.56 6.37 -8.48
C LEU A 81 1.43 7.07 -7.43
N PHE A 82 0.89 8.10 -6.77
CA PHE A 82 1.57 8.82 -5.70
C PHE A 82 1.90 7.90 -4.52
N TRP A 83 0.95 7.07 -4.08
CA TRP A 83 1.20 6.05 -3.05
C TRP A 83 2.24 5.02 -3.49
N GLY A 84 2.17 4.53 -4.73
CA GLY A 84 3.17 3.61 -5.26
C GLY A 84 4.59 4.19 -5.20
N LEU A 85 4.76 5.45 -5.63
CA LEU A 85 6.05 6.16 -5.57
C LEU A 85 6.53 6.35 -4.13
N LEU A 86 5.65 6.78 -3.22
CA LEU A 86 5.99 6.94 -1.81
C LEU A 86 6.43 5.60 -1.19
N THR A 87 5.72 4.51 -1.49
CA THR A 87 6.06 3.18 -0.98
C THR A 87 7.41 2.70 -1.52
N ILE A 88 7.72 2.92 -2.80
CA ILE A 88 9.05 2.59 -3.35
C ILE A 88 10.13 3.42 -2.64
N ILE A 89 9.96 4.73 -2.52
CA ILE A 89 10.92 5.60 -1.82
C ILE A 89 11.10 5.16 -0.37
N PHE A 90 10.02 4.82 0.31
CA PHE A 90 10.04 4.32 1.68
C PHE A 90 10.79 2.99 1.80
N GLU A 91 10.54 2.04 0.91
CA GLU A 91 11.18 0.72 0.94
C GLU A 91 12.69 0.83 0.76
N TYR A 92 13.14 1.58 -0.26
CA TYR A 92 14.56 1.81 -0.47
C TYR A 92 15.17 2.64 0.65
N GLY A 93 14.45 3.65 1.16
CA GLY A 93 14.92 4.49 2.26
C GLY A 93 15.09 3.68 3.55
N LEU A 94 14.13 2.85 3.89
CA LEU A 94 14.16 1.99 5.07
C LEU A 94 15.22 0.90 4.91
N GLY A 95 15.24 0.18 3.78
CA GLY A 95 16.21 -0.87 3.51
C GLY A 95 17.66 -0.35 3.53
N TYR A 96 17.92 0.75 2.83
CA TYR A 96 19.27 1.28 2.68
C TYR A 96 19.74 2.08 3.90
N PHE A 97 18.95 3.04 4.41
CA PHE A 97 19.41 3.94 5.48
C PHE A 97 19.17 3.41 6.89
N VAL A 98 18.13 2.57 7.10
CA VAL A 98 17.75 2.10 8.45
C VAL A 98 18.24 0.68 8.68
N LEU A 99 17.96 -0.23 7.74
CA LEU A 99 18.34 -1.64 7.84
C LEU A 99 19.75 -1.95 7.31
N HIS A 100 20.39 -0.99 6.64
CA HIS A 100 21.73 -1.12 6.07
C HIS A 100 21.87 -2.31 5.10
N GLN A 101 20.80 -2.64 4.39
CA GLN A 101 20.76 -3.75 3.44
C GLN A 101 21.44 -3.36 2.11
N PRO A 102 22.17 -4.30 1.47
CA PRO A 102 22.65 -4.09 0.12
C PRO A 102 21.48 -3.97 -0.86
N LEU A 103 21.65 -3.18 -1.92
CA LEU A 103 20.59 -2.94 -2.91
C LEU A 103 20.04 -4.24 -3.51
N ASP A 104 20.91 -5.23 -3.71
CA ASP A 104 20.52 -6.55 -4.22
C ASP A 104 19.48 -7.25 -3.32
N GLU A 105 19.58 -7.11 -2.00
CA GLU A 105 18.59 -7.66 -1.06
C GLU A 105 17.26 -6.88 -1.13
N ILE A 106 17.32 -5.55 -1.24
CA ILE A 106 16.12 -4.71 -1.39
C ILE A 106 15.39 -5.06 -2.70
N HIS A 107 16.13 -5.33 -3.78
CA HIS A 107 15.56 -5.76 -5.06
C HIS A 107 14.84 -7.11 -4.96
N GLN A 108 15.31 -8.01 -4.10
CA GLN A 108 14.65 -9.31 -3.89
C GLN A 108 13.27 -9.17 -3.24
N VAL A 109 12.98 -8.06 -2.56
CA VAL A 109 11.63 -7.78 -2.03
C VAL A 109 10.58 -7.72 -3.17
N PHE A 110 10.99 -7.35 -4.37
CA PHE A 110 10.12 -7.30 -5.55
C PHE A 110 10.08 -8.61 -6.35
N ASN A 111 10.84 -9.63 -5.94
CA ASN A 111 10.93 -10.90 -6.65
C ASN A 111 9.80 -11.86 -6.26
N LEU A 112 8.80 -11.98 -7.14
CA LEU A 112 7.66 -12.89 -6.97
C LEU A 112 8.06 -14.37 -6.89
N GLN A 113 9.20 -14.76 -7.46
CA GLN A 113 9.63 -16.17 -7.53
C GLN A 113 9.92 -16.77 -6.15
N GLN A 114 10.20 -15.94 -5.16
CA GLN A 114 10.47 -16.37 -3.78
C GLN A 114 9.20 -16.46 -2.92
N GLY A 115 8.01 -16.29 -3.52
CA GLY A 115 6.74 -16.24 -2.78
C GLY A 115 6.47 -14.90 -2.11
N ASN A 116 7.28 -13.88 -2.43
CA ASN A 116 7.13 -12.54 -1.90
C ASN A 116 6.01 -11.78 -2.61
N LEU A 117 4.81 -11.79 -2.03
CA LEU A 117 3.66 -11.05 -2.53
C LEU A 117 3.65 -9.56 -2.13
N PHE A 118 4.80 -9.00 -1.75
CA PHE A 118 4.93 -7.55 -1.54
C PHE A 118 4.59 -6.76 -2.81
N LEU A 119 5.00 -7.24 -3.99
CA LEU A 119 4.62 -6.60 -5.25
C LEU A 119 3.10 -6.57 -5.45
N LEU A 120 2.37 -7.59 -4.98
CA LEU A 120 0.91 -7.60 -5.00
C LEU A 120 0.34 -6.51 -4.08
N ALA A 121 0.89 -6.34 -2.87
CA ALA A 121 0.48 -5.27 -1.97
C ALA A 121 0.76 -3.88 -2.56
N LEU A 122 1.90 -3.69 -3.24
CA LEU A 122 2.23 -2.45 -3.94
C LEU A 122 1.26 -2.17 -5.10
N LEU A 123 0.99 -3.17 -5.95
CA LEU A 123 0.01 -3.05 -7.04
C LEU A 123 -1.39 -2.76 -6.48
N THR A 124 -1.74 -3.36 -5.34
CA THR A 124 -3.00 -3.09 -4.66
C THR A 124 -3.06 -1.64 -4.20
N ALA A 125 -2.00 -1.08 -3.61
CA ALA A 125 -1.95 0.33 -3.22
C ALA A 125 -2.13 1.28 -4.43
N ILE A 126 -1.58 0.92 -5.60
CA ILE A 126 -1.71 1.72 -6.83
C ILE A 126 -3.13 1.64 -7.39
N ILE A 127 -3.75 0.45 -7.42
CA ILE A 127 -5.04 0.23 -8.09
C ILE A 127 -6.23 0.55 -7.17
N ALA A 128 -6.08 0.36 -5.85
CA ALA A 128 -7.16 0.44 -4.88
C ALA A 128 -7.92 1.77 -4.91
N PRO A 129 -7.30 2.96 -5.05
CA PRO A 129 -8.05 4.21 -5.05
C PRO A 129 -9.05 4.31 -6.20
N TRP A 130 -8.62 3.96 -7.41
CA TRP A 130 -9.49 3.97 -8.59
C TRP A 130 -10.58 2.90 -8.48
N LEU A 131 -10.22 1.68 -8.08
CA LEU A 131 -11.16 0.59 -7.95
C LEU A 131 -12.21 0.88 -6.87
N ALA A 132 -11.79 1.37 -5.71
CA ALA A 132 -12.69 1.75 -4.62
C ALA A 132 -13.62 2.90 -5.01
N ALA A 133 -13.11 3.91 -5.73
CA ALA A 133 -13.93 5.01 -6.23
C ALA A 133 -15.00 4.52 -7.21
N LYS A 134 -14.64 3.60 -8.13
CA LYS A 134 -15.58 2.99 -9.07
C LYS A 134 -16.64 2.15 -8.36
N ILE A 135 -16.24 1.32 -7.39
CA ILE A 135 -17.18 0.50 -6.60
C ILE A 135 -18.16 1.39 -5.80
N LYS A 136 -17.67 2.50 -5.25
CA LYS A 136 -18.49 3.49 -4.54
C LYS A 136 -19.26 4.47 -5.43
N ARG A 137 -19.18 4.31 -6.76
CA ARG A 137 -19.85 5.17 -7.75
C ARG A 137 -19.50 6.66 -7.59
N LEU A 138 -18.25 6.95 -7.25
CA LEU A 138 -17.72 8.32 -7.19
C LEU A 138 -17.29 8.83 -8.57
N ILE A 139 -17.06 7.90 -9.50
CA ILE A 139 -16.61 8.07 -10.89
C ILE A 139 -17.32 7.07 -11.79
#